data_AF-A0A353QSI7-F1
#
_entry.id   AF-A0A353QSI7-F1
#
_cell.length_a   1.000
_cell.length_b   1.000
_cell.length_c   1.000
_cell.angle_alpha   90.00
_cell.angle_beta   90.00
_cell.angle_gamma   90.00
#
_symmetry.space_group_name_H-M   'P 1'
#
loop_
_entity.id
_entity.type
_entity.pdbx_description
1 polymer ?
#
loop_
_entity_poly.entity_id
_entity_poly.type
_entity_poly.pdbx_seq_one_letter_code
_entity_poly.pdbx_strand_id
1 'polypeptide(L)'
;MINSISNINITPQKYKQTNSFCQNSKKADLPLQNTTQNPIQSFSAEHARANFFPIKNISFGNVLKPVIREITPKDVIKRFNEQLNIITPEKIQQIINSFDESIRPLAAKIMQRMTQFGNMESLNEIAKHVIKKNKGGFYNHKLIDASTIMGYLAESKGAFVDIAKHTGGNKKHCIILDKVALEELEINPVHLEKIKNNPAAKIIYPEGWINGINPFNPSENMREKIRKLIPLVKKLQTEKGLKPDKAIGAALNEEITERIKKLGLENKFEIIRNPKARNVRSTAAQISKQIAPTSMKEEDLEHVVKNLPSYSKQIMLDYLLKNADIYSPRRLNIRLKKLHDKFQRKGMLGDGTYYYIPETKASYGIIGMMYKLANNIPNNKFIYDGQKISPKVRRIIILDDLAGSGDQLNKYKDKLREHFSRNITIAPVLSTNTAAQRFTKNPYKTTFCPCQVKNELTDSAYFKSLKGYEQNILLEEMEEMGFSSGGLSTVFPYMGPDNNNLFFAKNIAPKFTLNGKGVEEYRNIY
;
A
#
# COMPACT_ATOMS: atom_id res chain seq x y z
N MET A 1 32.25 -46.11 17.92
CA MET A 1 31.35 -47.28 17.93
C MET A 1 30.52 -47.20 19.20
N ILE A 2 29.26 -46.80 19.10
CA ILE A 2 28.28 -46.89 20.21
C ILE A 2 26.98 -47.38 19.57
N ASN A 3 26.62 -48.62 19.90
CA ASN A 3 25.28 -49.16 19.70
C ASN A 3 24.38 -48.64 20.83
N SER A 4 23.17 -48.21 20.51
CA SER A 4 22.04 -48.24 21.45
C SER A 4 20.74 -48.52 20.71
N ILE A 5 20.05 -49.54 21.21
CA ILE A 5 18.76 -50.07 20.79
C ILE A 5 17.67 -49.44 21.67
N SER A 6 16.54 -49.12 21.02
CA SER A 6 15.14 -48.92 21.44
C SER A 6 14.77 -48.45 22.85
N ASN A 7 13.79 -47.53 22.93
CA ASN A 7 12.46 -47.88 23.46
C ASN A 7 11.40 -46.79 23.15
N ILE A 8 10.34 -47.23 22.48
CA ILE A 8 9.10 -46.48 22.23
C ILE A 8 8.16 -46.79 23.40
N ASN A 9 7.63 -45.76 24.06
CA ASN A 9 6.54 -45.90 25.02
C ASN A 9 5.29 -45.21 24.47
N ILE A 10 4.29 -46.01 24.15
CA ILE A 10 2.92 -45.59 23.85
C ILE A 10 2.05 -46.18 24.95
N THR A 11 1.32 -45.31 25.66
CA THR A 11 0.33 -45.72 26.68
C THR A 11 -1.10 -45.38 26.19
N PRO A 12 -2.13 -46.21 26.49
CA PRO A 12 -3.40 -46.20 25.74
C PRO A 12 -4.66 -45.86 26.56
N GLN A 13 -5.80 -45.76 25.85
CA GLN A 13 -7.21 -45.92 26.28
C GLN A 13 -7.89 -44.75 27.05
N LYS A 14 -9.21 -44.47 27.00
CA LYS A 14 -10.42 -44.95 26.27
C LYS A 14 -11.65 -44.06 26.66
N TYR A 15 -12.74 -44.20 25.88
CA TYR A 15 -14.18 -43.94 26.16
C TYR A 15 -14.67 -42.47 26.12
N LYS A 16 -15.83 -42.12 25.55
CA LYS A 16 -17.16 -42.80 25.59
C LYS A 16 -18.07 -42.36 24.42
N GLN A 17 -18.79 -43.31 23.83
CA GLN A 17 -19.98 -43.12 22.95
C GLN A 17 -21.26 -42.99 23.79
N THR A 18 -22.24 -42.23 23.28
CA THR A 18 -23.70 -42.45 23.35
C THR A 18 -24.32 -41.73 22.14
N ASN A 19 -24.81 -42.42 21.09
CA ASN A 19 -26.20 -42.90 20.85
C ASN A 19 -27.25 -41.75 20.80
N SER A 20 -28.28 -41.66 19.94
CA SER A 20 -28.77 -42.34 18.72
C SER A 20 -30.24 -41.84 18.48
N PHE A 21 -30.82 -42.10 17.29
CA PHE A 21 -32.26 -42.05 16.89
C PHE A 21 -32.88 -40.70 16.45
N CYS A 22 -33.69 -40.56 15.38
CA CYS A 22 -34.40 -41.44 14.39
C CYS A 22 -34.27 -40.79 12.97
N GLN A 23 -34.07 -41.45 11.82
CA GLN A 23 -34.78 -42.47 11.03
C GLN A 23 -36.16 -42.09 10.40
N ASN A 24 -36.19 -42.26 9.06
CA ASN A 24 -37.30 -42.44 8.09
C ASN A 24 -37.97 -41.16 7.53
N SER A 25 -37.97 -40.93 6.22
CA SER A 25 -38.79 -41.69 5.26
C SER A 25 -38.20 -41.92 3.86
N LYS A 26 -38.63 -43.06 3.31
CA LYS A 26 -38.40 -43.71 2.01
C LYS A 26 -38.92 -42.90 0.80
N LYS A 27 -38.15 -42.88 -0.29
CA LYS A 27 -38.38 -43.47 -1.64
C LYS A 27 -39.40 -42.79 -2.58
N ALA A 28 -38.90 -42.41 -3.75
CA ALA A 28 -39.51 -42.70 -5.04
C ALA A 28 -38.41 -42.87 -6.11
N ASP A 29 -38.32 -44.07 -6.67
CA ASP A 29 -37.50 -44.48 -7.83
C ASP A 29 -38.18 -43.96 -9.12
N LEU A 30 -37.47 -43.37 -10.11
CA LEU A 30 -37.11 -43.92 -11.45
C LEU A 30 -36.98 -42.72 -12.45
N PRO A 31 -36.41 -42.86 -13.66
CA PRO A 31 -35.19 -43.56 -14.07
C PRO A 31 -34.20 -42.66 -14.88
N LEU A 32 -32.98 -43.17 -15.02
CA LEU A 32 -31.95 -42.71 -15.96
C LEU A 32 -32.35 -42.98 -17.43
N GLN A 33 -32.19 -41.98 -18.31
CA GLN A 33 -31.55 -42.06 -19.65
C GLN A 33 -31.75 -40.75 -20.42
N ASN A 34 -30.65 -40.00 -20.66
CA ASN A 34 -30.08 -39.86 -22.00
C ASN A 34 -28.94 -38.83 -22.01
N THR A 35 -27.80 -39.31 -22.47
CA THR A 35 -26.62 -38.58 -22.90
C THR A 35 -26.92 -37.76 -24.15
N THR A 36 -26.78 -36.44 -24.07
CA THR A 36 -26.39 -35.61 -25.22
C THR A 36 -25.44 -34.53 -24.75
N GLN A 37 -24.19 -34.66 -25.17
CA GLN A 37 -23.20 -33.58 -25.19
C GLN A 37 -23.76 -32.46 -26.07
N ASN A 38 -23.99 -31.28 -25.51
CA ASN A 38 -24.16 -30.07 -26.31
C ASN A 38 -22.79 -29.41 -26.46
N PRO A 39 -22.29 -29.21 -27.69
CA PRO A 39 -21.10 -28.41 -27.91
C PRO A 39 -21.42 -26.95 -27.57
N ILE A 40 -20.51 -26.31 -26.85
CA ILE A 40 -20.49 -24.84 -26.68
C ILE A 40 -20.33 -24.26 -28.08
N GLN A 41 -21.43 -23.87 -28.71
CA GLN A 41 -21.39 -23.03 -29.90
C GLN A 41 -20.95 -21.64 -29.43
N SER A 42 -19.74 -21.25 -29.86
CA SER A 42 -19.23 -19.89 -29.73
C SER A 42 -20.12 -18.95 -30.53
N PHE A 43 -21.08 -18.30 -29.88
CA PHE A 43 -21.76 -17.16 -30.47
C PHE A 43 -20.79 -15.98 -30.47
N SER A 44 -20.44 -15.48 -31.66
CA SER A 44 -19.62 -14.28 -31.80
C SER A 44 -20.35 -13.07 -31.21
N ALA A 45 -19.61 -12.10 -30.68
CA ALA A 45 -20.15 -10.87 -30.11
C ALA A 45 -21.04 -10.07 -31.10
N GLU A 46 -20.88 -10.30 -32.41
CA GLU A 46 -21.73 -9.71 -33.44
C GLU A 46 -23.14 -10.31 -33.48
N HIS A 47 -23.33 -11.59 -33.12
CA HIS A 47 -24.65 -12.21 -33.01
C HIS A 47 -25.45 -11.70 -31.80
N ALA A 48 -24.77 -11.30 -30.72
CA ALA A 48 -25.42 -10.65 -29.57
C ALA A 48 -25.88 -9.22 -29.90
N ARG A 49 -25.20 -8.53 -30.83
CA ARG A 49 -25.58 -7.17 -31.29
C ARG A 49 -26.80 -7.18 -32.21
N ALA A 50 -26.99 -8.24 -33.01
CA ALA A 50 -28.06 -8.29 -34.01
C ALA A 50 -29.46 -8.64 -33.46
N ASN A 51 -29.56 -9.25 -32.27
CA ASN A 51 -30.84 -9.76 -31.73
C ASN A 51 -31.51 -8.87 -30.66
N PHE A 52 -31.08 -7.62 -30.51
CA PHE A 52 -31.84 -6.63 -29.72
C PHE A 52 -33.00 -6.04 -30.55
N PHE A 53 -34.09 -6.80 -30.67
CA PHE A 53 -35.38 -6.20 -31.00
C PHE A 53 -35.87 -5.35 -29.82
N PRO A 54 -36.46 -4.16 -30.05
CA PRO A 54 -37.04 -3.36 -28.99
C PRO A 54 -38.34 -4.03 -28.54
N ILE A 55 -38.34 -4.72 -27.41
CA ILE A 55 -39.58 -5.15 -26.76
C ILE A 55 -40.27 -3.88 -26.23
N LYS A 56 -41.08 -3.26 -27.09
CA LYS A 56 -42.11 -2.30 -26.67
C LYS A 56 -43.26 -3.09 -26.06
N ASN A 57 -43.64 -2.69 -24.85
CA ASN A 57 -44.86 -3.07 -24.12
C ASN A 57 -44.91 -4.51 -23.57
N ILE A 58 -44.23 -4.71 -22.44
CA ILE A 58 -44.71 -5.66 -21.42
C ILE A 58 -45.14 -4.83 -20.20
N SER A 59 -46.45 -4.73 -20.01
CA SER A 59 -47.07 -4.25 -18.78
C SER A 59 -46.82 -5.30 -17.68
N PHE A 60 -45.90 -5.01 -16.77
CA PHE A 60 -45.78 -5.78 -15.54
C PHE A 60 -46.84 -5.27 -14.56
N GLY A 61 -47.91 -6.05 -14.40
CA GLY A 61 -48.84 -5.90 -13.30
C GLY A 61 -48.10 -5.90 -11.96
N ASN A 62 -48.66 -5.16 -11.01
CA ASN A 62 -48.13 -4.86 -9.68
C ASN A 62 -47.68 -6.09 -8.88
N VAL A 63 -46.51 -6.62 -9.20
CA VAL A 63 -45.68 -7.35 -8.24
C VAL A 63 -44.80 -6.27 -7.62
N LEU A 64 -44.94 -6.06 -6.32
CA LEU A 64 -44.03 -5.24 -5.53
C LEU A 64 -42.61 -5.74 -5.82
N LYS A 65 -41.93 -5.08 -6.77
CA LYS A 65 -40.50 -5.27 -6.99
C LYS A 65 -39.87 -4.99 -5.62
N PRO A 66 -39.00 -5.87 -5.09
CA PRO A 66 -38.11 -5.40 -4.05
C PRO A 66 -37.47 -4.13 -4.62
N VAL A 67 -37.61 -3.02 -3.90
CA VAL A 67 -36.93 -1.78 -4.26
C VAL A 67 -35.46 -2.10 -4.09
N ILE A 68 -34.86 -2.66 -5.15
CA ILE A 68 -33.42 -2.83 -5.27
C ILE A 68 -32.95 -1.39 -5.31
N ARG A 69 -32.48 -0.91 -4.16
CA ARG A 69 -31.93 0.43 -4.04
C ARG A 69 -30.90 0.59 -5.15
N GLU A 70 -31.16 1.51 -6.06
CA GLU A 70 -30.24 1.83 -7.13
C GLU A 70 -28.91 2.28 -6.51
N ILE A 71 -27.81 1.67 -6.95
CA ILE A 71 -26.49 2.04 -6.45
C ILE A 71 -26.10 3.33 -7.13
N THR A 72 -25.65 4.29 -6.33
CA THR A 72 -25.23 5.60 -6.82
C THR A 72 -23.70 5.74 -6.77
N PRO A 73 -23.10 6.64 -7.58
CA PRO A 73 -21.68 7.00 -7.45
C PRO A 73 -21.31 7.42 -6.02
N LYS A 74 -22.22 8.10 -5.31
CA LYS A 74 -22.07 8.46 -3.90
C LYS A 74 -21.84 7.27 -2.98
N ASP A 75 -22.58 6.18 -3.19
CA ASP A 75 -22.44 4.95 -2.39
C ASP A 75 -21.05 4.33 -2.58
N VAL A 76 -20.56 4.29 -3.83
CA VAL A 76 -19.22 3.79 -4.18
C VAL A 76 -18.12 4.66 -3.60
N ILE A 77 -18.21 5.99 -3.73
CA ILE A 77 -17.22 6.92 -3.20
C ILE A 77 -17.18 6.86 -1.67
N LYS A 78 -18.33 6.74 -1.01
CA LYS A 78 -18.38 6.51 0.44
C LYS A 78 -17.57 5.26 0.81
N ARG A 79 -17.81 4.14 0.12
CA ARG A 79 -17.08 2.88 0.34
C ARG A 79 -15.57 3.02 0.10
N PHE A 80 -15.16 3.72 -0.96
CA PHE A 80 -13.75 4.00 -1.24
C PHE A 80 -13.10 4.82 -0.13
N ASN A 81 -13.79 5.86 0.35
CA ASN A 81 -13.31 6.69 1.45
C ASN A 81 -13.19 5.90 2.76
N GLU A 82 -14.11 4.98 3.05
CA GLU A 82 -14.00 4.04 4.17
C GLU A 82 -12.79 3.10 4.02
N GLN A 83 -12.47 2.70 2.79
CA GLN A 83 -11.26 1.90 2.53
C GLN A 83 -9.98 2.71 2.69
N LEU A 84 -9.99 3.99 2.33
CA LEU A 84 -8.80 4.84 2.34
C LEU A 84 -8.48 5.42 3.72
N ASN A 85 -9.51 5.81 4.48
CA ASN A 85 -9.38 6.49 5.75
C ASN A 85 -9.18 5.49 6.90
N ILE A 86 -7.97 5.48 7.47
CA ILE A 86 -7.63 4.65 8.64
C ILE A 86 -7.91 5.38 9.96
N ILE A 87 -7.80 6.71 9.98
CA ILE A 87 -7.98 7.51 11.18
C ILE A 87 -9.12 8.50 10.93
N THR A 88 -10.26 8.21 11.54
CA THR A 88 -11.47 9.01 11.41
C THR A 88 -11.45 10.23 12.35
N PRO A 89 -12.31 11.24 12.12
CA PRO A 89 -12.49 12.35 13.06
C PRO A 89 -12.82 11.87 14.47
N GLU A 90 -13.65 10.84 14.62
CA GLU A 90 -14.07 10.28 15.90
C GLU A 90 -12.86 9.70 16.65
N LYS A 91 -11.97 9.00 15.94
CA LYS A 91 -10.76 8.44 16.55
C LYS A 91 -9.81 9.55 17.03
N ILE A 92 -9.66 10.63 16.26
CA ILE A 92 -8.87 11.79 16.68
C ILE A 92 -9.49 12.47 17.90
N GLN A 93 -10.82 12.65 17.89
CA GLN A 93 -11.53 13.26 19.01
C GLN A 93 -11.39 12.42 20.27
N GLN A 94 -11.46 11.08 20.18
CA GLN A 94 -11.19 10.17 21.30
C GLN A 94 -9.78 10.36 21.86
N ILE A 95 -8.76 10.51 20.99
CA ILE A 95 -7.38 10.75 21.43
C ILE A 95 -7.29 12.10 22.16
N ILE A 96 -7.87 13.18 21.62
CA ILE A 96 -7.85 14.50 22.24
C ILE A 96 -8.60 14.49 23.58
N ASN A 97 -9.77 13.86 23.65
CA ASN A 97 -10.59 13.78 24.86
C ASN A 97 -9.93 12.95 25.98
N SER A 98 -8.94 12.12 25.64
CA SER A 98 -8.17 11.34 26.61
C SER A 98 -7.15 12.15 27.42
N PHE A 99 -7.05 13.46 27.17
CA PHE A 99 -6.28 14.45 27.93
C PHE A 99 -7.22 15.35 28.76
N ASP A 100 -6.68 15.88 29.85
CA ASP A 100 -7.37 16.85 30.71
C ASP A 100 -7.82 18.08 29.93
N GLU A 101 -8.95 18.66 30.31
CA GLU A 101 -9.62 19.73 29.54
C GLU A 101 -8.70 20.92 29.24
N SER A 102 -7.90 21.32 30.23
CA SER A 102 -6.94 22.42 30.13
C SER A 102 -5.80 22.15 29.13
N ILE A 103 -5.52 20.88 28.81
CA ILE A 103 -4.45 20.46 27.91
C ILE A 103 -4.96 20.15 26.50
N ARG A 104 -6.26 19.85 26.34
CA ARG A 104 -6.86 19.48 25.04
C ARG A 104 -6.51 20.45 23.89
N PRO A 105 -6.53 21.79 24.06
CA PRO A 105 -6.16 22.71 22.98
C PRO A 105 -4.70 22.54 22.53
N LEU A 106 -3.78 22.34 23.49
CA LEU A 106 -2.37 22.11 23.20
C LEU A 106 -2.17 20.73 22.54
N ALA A 107 -2.82 19.69 23.05
CA ALA A 107 -2.77 18.34 22.47
C ALA A 107 -3.24 18.34 21.01
N ALA A 108 -4.35 19.01 20.72
CA ALA A 108 -4.87 19.15 19.36
C ALA A 108 -3.91 19.92 18.44
N LYS A 109 -3.25 20.97 18.95
CA LYS A 109 -2.25 21.74 18.20
C LYS A 109 -0.99 20.93 17.91
N ILE A 110 -0.50 20.15 18.88
CA ILE A 110 0.62 19.22 18.69
C ILE A 110 0.26 18.18 17.64
N MET A 111 -0.92 17.58 17.75
CA MET A 111 -1.40 16.57 16.80
C MET A 111 -1.47 17.11 15.37
N GLN A 112 -2.05 18.30 15.17
CA GLN A 112 -2.06 19.00 13.88
C GLN A 112 -0.65 19.14 13.28
N ARG A 113 0.36 19.46 14.11
CA ARG A 113 1.75 19.60 13.65
C ARG A 113 2.40 18.27 13.33
N MET A 114 2.11 17.24 14.12
CA MET A 114 2.56 15.87 13.86
C MET A 114 1.96 15.27 12.59
N THR A 115 0.80 15.75 12.14
CA THR A 115 0.08 15.23 10.97
C THR A 115 0.26 16.05 9.71
N GLN A 116 1.06 17.11 9.74
CA GLN A 116 1.15 18.09 8.64
C GLN A 116 1.67 17.49 7.32
N PHE A 117 2.41 16.39 7.42
CA PHE A 117 2.90 15.60 6.28
C PHE A 117 2.23 14.22 6.22
N GLY A 118 0.99 14.12 6.71
CA GLY A 118 0.33 12.84 6.89
C GLY A 118 -0.03 12.13 5.59
N ASN A 119 -0.39 12.86 4.54
CA ASN A 119 -0.91 12.29 3.30
C ASN A 119 0.04 12.44 2.10
N MET A 120 -0.27 11.74 1.01
CA MET A 120 0.57 11.73 -0.18
C MET A 120 0.66 13.13 -0.83
N GLU A 121 -0.42 13.91 -0.87
CA GLU A 121 -0.39 15.29 -1.39
C GLU A 121 0.60 16.21 -0.65
N SER A 122 0.80 15.99 0.66
CA SER A 122 1.74 16.79 1.44
C SER A 122 3.20 16.61 0.98
N LEU A 123 3.52 15.53 0.27
CA LEU A 123 4.84 15.32 -0.33
C LEU A 123 5.14 16.33 -1.45
N ASN A 124 4.11 16.91 -2.07
CA ASN A 124 4.29 17.99 -3.04
C ASN A 124 4.94 19.23 -2.40
N GLU A 125 4.72 19.48 -1.10
CA GLU A 125 5.41 20.55 -0.39
C GLU A 125 6.90 20.23 -0.17
N ILE A 126 7.24 18.94 0.02
CA ILE A 126 8.64 18.50 0.09
C ILE A 126 9.29 18.69 -1.29
N ALA A 127 8.65 18.19 -2.35
CA ALA A 127 9.11 18.32 -3.72
C ALA A 127 9.38 19.79 -4.11
N LYS A 128 8.50 20.72 -3.72
CA LYS A 128 8.74 22.16 -3.93
C LYS A 128 10.05 22.63 -3.31
N HIS A 129 10.39 22.23 -2.08
CA HIS A 129 11.65 22.68 -1.45
C HIS A 129 12.87 22.11 -2.16
N VAL A 130 12.76 20.91 -2.72
CA VAL A 130 13.86 20.32 -3.47
C VAL A 130 14.00 20.89 -4.88
N ILE A 131 12.88 21.13 -5.59
CA ILE A 131 12.88 21.56 -7.00
C ILE A 131 12.96 23.09 -7.16
N LYS A 132 12.29 23.89 -6.31
CA LYS A 132 12.07 25.35 -6.51
C LYS A 132 13.38 26.18 -6.51
N LYS A 133 14.54 25.57 -6.28
CA LYS A 133 15.86 26.18 -6.52
C LYS A 133 16.38 26.00 -7.96
N ASN A 134 15.60 25.41 -8.86
CA ASN A 134 15.85 25.33 -10.31
C ASN A 134 14.79 26.17 -11.04
N LYS A 135 15.23 27.26 -11.70
CA LYS A 135 14.40 28.33 -12.27
C LYS A 135 13.60 27.89 -13.51
N GLY A 136 12.64 26.99 -13.38
CA GLY A 136 11.69 26.74 -14.46
C GLY A 136 10.28 26.51 -13.95
N GLY A 137 9.32 26.98 -14.74
CA GLY A 137 7.91 26.99 -14.40
C GLY A 137 7.42 25.61 -13.99
N PHE A 138 6.68 25.57 -12.87
CA PHE A 138 6.10 24.37 -12.26
C PHE A 138 5.18 23.56 -13.22
N TYR A 139 4.78 24.15 -14.34
CA TYR A 139 3.93 23.52 -15.35
C TYR A 139 4.71 22.77 -16.45
N ASN A 140 6.02 23.04 -16.63
CA ASN A 140 6.83 22.44 -17.71
C ASN A 140 7.94 21.49 -17.23
N HIS A 141 8.19 21.40 -15.92
CA HIS A 141 9.08 20.36 -15.39
C HIS A 141 8.28 19.12 -15.04
N LYS A 142 8.46 18.11 -15.90
CA LYS A 142 8.10 16.70 -15.70
C LYS A 142 8.20 16.35 -14.22
N LEU A 143 7.07 15.86 -13.72
CA LEU A 143 6.77 15.59 -12.33
C LEU A 143 7.95 14.91 -11.62
N ILE A 144 8.19 15.28 -10.36
CA ILE A 144 8.60 14.26 -9.40
C ILE A 144 7.39 13.33 -9.29
N ASP A 145 7.34 12.36 -10.19
CA ASP A 145 6.32 11.32 -10.18
C ASP A 145 6.43 10.51 -8.88
N ALA A 146 5.39 9.73 -8.58
CA ALA A 146 5.43 8.83 -7.43
C ALA A 146 6.73 8.02 -7.49
N SER A 147 7.07 7.46 -8.64
CA SER A 147 8.32 6.74 -8.97
C SER A 147 9.60 7.46 -8.53
N THR A 148 9.69 8.80 -8.61
CA THR A 148 10.87 9.58 -8.21
C THR A 148 10.93 9.77 -6.70
N ILE A 149 9.81 10.08 -6.03
CA ILE A 149 9.73 10.06 -4.55
C ILE A 149 9.91 8.65 -4.00
N MET A 150 9.40 7.65 -4.72
CA MET A 150 9.40 6.24 -4.37
C MET A 150 10.77 5.59 -4.60
N GLY A 151 11.45 5.93 -5.70
CA GLY A 151 12.83 5.58 -5.99
C GLY A 151 13.80 6.25 -5.02
N TYR A 152 13.50 7.49 -4.60
CA TYR A 152 14.20 8.20 -3.52
C TYR A 152 14.12 7.43 -2.19
N LEU A 153 12.97 6.83 -1.85
CA LEU A 153 12.83 6.02 -0.64
C LEU A 153 13.47 4.61 -0.75
N ALA A 154 13.68 4.11 -1.98
CA ALA A 154 14.08 2.74 -2.24
C ALA A 154 15.57 2.51 -2.47
N GLU A 155 16.30 3.43 -3.11
CA GLU A 155 17.71 3.20 -3.49
C GLU A 155 18.66 3.25 -2.28
N SER A 156 19.30 2.14 -1.94
CA SER A 156 20.32 2.06 -0.86
C SER A 156 21.77 1.95 -1.34
N LYS A 157 22.04 1.97 -2.66
CA LYS A 157 23.43 2.08 -3.11
C LYS A 157 23.98 3.50 -2.93
N GLY A 158 23.10 4.44 -2.58
CA GLY A 158 23.39 5.73 -1.99
C GLY A 158 22.06 6.43 -1.75
N ALA A 159 21.44 6.25 -0.57
CA ALA A 159 20.13 6.76 -0.17
C ALA A 159 20.04 8.30 -0.13
N PHE A 160 20.34 8.90 -1.27
CA PHE A 160 20.66 10.28 -1.58
C PHE A 160 20.53 10.44 -3.11
N VAL A 161 19.37 10.10 -3.68
CA VAL A 161 19.18 10.29 -5.12
C VAL A 161 18.89 11.76 -5.40
N ASP A 162 19.87 12.39 -6.03
CA ASP A 162 19.78 13.49 -6.99
C ASP A 162 18.34 13.84 -7.40
N ILE A 163 17.74 14.86 -6.79
CA ILE A 163 16.59 15.55 -7.40
C ILE A 163 17.06 16.49 -8.55
N ALA A 164 18.29 16.31 -9.05
CA ALA A 164 18.75 16.94 -10.28
C ALA A 164 19.85 16.13 -10.97
N LYS A 165 19.51 14.97 -11.56
CA LYS A 165 20.22 14.53 -12.77
C LYS A 165 19.67 15.29 -13.97
N HIS A 166 19.90 16.60 -13.99
CA HIS A 166 19.94 17.33 -15.24
C HIS A 166 21.39 17.39 -15.72
N THR A 167 21.55 16.91 -16.95
CA THR A 167 22.73 16.98 -17.79
C THR A 167 23.34 18.39 -17.78
N GLY A 168 24.56 18.52 -17.26
CA GLY A 168 25.40 19.72 -17.37
C GLY A 168 25.31 20.72 -16.20
N GLY A 169 26.38 20.82 -15.41
CA GLY A 169 26.63 21.93 -14.45
C GLY A 169 26.17 21.71 -13.00
N ASN A 170 27.09 21.85 -12.04
CA ASN A 170 26.89 21.95 -10.57
C ASN A 170 25.65 21.22 -9.99
N LYS A 171 25.79 19.91 -9.77
CA LYS A 171 24.75 19.05 -9.18
C LYS A 171 24.43 19.46 -7.74
N LYS A 172 23.20 19.92 -7.50
CA LYS A 172 22.66 20.13 -6.15
C LYS A 172 22.23 18.79 -5.58
N HIS A 173 22.81 18.39 -4.44
CA HIS A 173 22.44 17.16 -3.75
C HIS A 173 21.48 17.51 -2.61
N CYS A 174 20.25 17.01 -2.68
CA CYS A 174 19.29 17.21 -1.60
C CYS A 174 18.94 15.87 -0.98
N ILE A 175 18.92 15.86 0.34
CA ILE A 175 18.78 14.69 1.18
C ILE A 175 17.52 14.94 1.99
N ILE A 176 16.44 14.20 1.77
CA ILE A 176 15.34 14.23 2.74
C ILE A 176 15.74 13.30 3.90
N LEU A 177 15.56 13.76 5.13
CA LEU A 177 15.98 13.03 6.33
C LEU A 177 14.79 12.27 6.90
N ASP A 178 14.89 10.95 6.94
CA ASP A 178 14.02 10.07 7.71
C ASP A 178 14.84 9.26 8.73
N LYS A 179 14.17 8.32 9.42
CA LYS A 179 14.83 7.48 10.42
C LYS A 179 15.96 6.64 9.82
N VAL A 180 15.77 6.09 8.61
CA VAL A 180 16.72 5.18 7.96
C VAL A 180 17.93 5.95 7.45
N ALA A 181 17.70 7.10 6.81
CA ALA A 181 18.76 7.97 6.34
C ALA A 181 19.62 8.48 7.51
N LEU A 182 18.99 8.81 8.64
CA LEU A 182 19.70 9.25 9.83
C LEU A 182 20.57 8.14 10.43
N GLU A 183 20.04 6.92 10.55
CA GLU A 183 20.80 5.75 11.01
C GLU A 183 21.97 5.43 10.06
N GLU A 184 21.79 5.53 8.74
CA GLU A 184 22.85 5.32 7.76
C GLU A 184 24.01 6.32 7.96
N LEU A 185 23.70 7.60 8.19
CA LEU A 185 24.71 8.63 8.46
C LEU A 185 25.49 8.37 9.75
N GLU A 186 24.86 7.75 10.75
CA GLU A 186 25.48 7.44 12.03
C GLU A 186 26.41 6.22 11.95
N ILE A 187 26.11 5.24 11.09
CA ILE A 187 26.87 3.99 11.00
C ILE A 187 27.86 3.93 9.83
N ASN A 188 27.80 4.89 8.89
CA ASN A 188 28.63 4.90 7.68
C ASN A 188 29.51 6.17 7.58
N PRO A 189 30.68 6.18 8.24
CA PRO A 189 31.57 7.34 8.27
C PRO A 189 32.02 7.80 6.89
N VAL A 190 32.29 6.87 5.97
CA VAL A 190 32.70 7.19 4.60
C VAL A 190 31.62 8.00 3.88
N HIS A 191 30.36 7.66 4.11
CA HIS A 191 29.23 8.36 3.52
C HIS A 191 29.01 9.73 4.15
N LEU A 192 29.07 9.81 5.48
CA LEU A 192 28.98 11.06 6.22
C LEU A 192 30.01 12.09 5.71
N GLU A 193 31.27 11.66 5.55
CA GLU A 193 32.34 12.53 5.05
C GLU A 193 32.10 13.02 3.62
N LYS A 194 31.54 12.18 2.73
CA LYS A 194 31.13 12.62 1.39
C LYS A 194 30.11 13.77 1.43
N ILE A 195 29.19 13.74 2.39
CA ILE A 195 28.14 14.76 2.52
C ILE A 195 28.71 16.04 3.12
N LYS A 196 29.55 15.93 4.16
CA LYS A 196 30.26 17.08 4.75
C LYS A 196 31.06 17.84 3.70
N ASN A 197 31.84 17.11 2.89
CA ASN A 197 32.75 17.67 1.90
C ASN A 197 32.06 18.16 0.62
N ASN A 198 30.77 17.87 0.43
CA ASN A 198 30.03 18.34 -0.74
C ASN A 198 29.32 19.68 -0.43
N PRO A 199 29.79 20.82 -0.98
CA PRO A 199 29.20 22.13 -0.72
C PRO A 199 27.77 22.27 -1.28
N ALA A 200 27.41 21.45 -2.28
CA ALA A 200 26.08 21.45 -2.89
C ALA A 200 25.09 20.53 -2.15
N ALA A 201 25.54 19.81 -1.11
CA ALA A 201 24.69 18.94 -0.31
C ALA A 201 23.82 19.73 0.69
N LYS A 202 22.53 19.38 0.75
CA LYS A 202 21.53 19.93 1.67
C LYS A 202 20.69 18.84 2.27
N ILE A 203 20.46 18.91 3.57
CA ILE A 203 19.63 17.98 4.33
C ILE A 203 18.34 18.68 4.68
N ILE A 204 17.23 18.07 4.31
CA ILE A 204 15.89 18.58 4.50
C ILE A 204 15.12 17.62 5.40
N TYR A 205 14.61 18.10 6.52
CA TYR A 205 13.74 17.33 7.39
C TYR A 205 12.31 17.88 7.34
N PRO A 206 11.32 17.10 6.89
CA PRO A 206 9.92 17.46 7.05
C PRO A 206 9.57 17.47 8.53
N GLU A 207 9.10 18.60 9.04
CA GLU A 207 8.83 18.80 10.46
C GLU A 207 7.88 17.71 10.98
N GLY A 208 8.30 17.02 12.04
CA GLY A 208 7.54 15.94 12.63
C GLY A 208 7.46 14.67 11.78
N TRP A 209 8.31 14.46 10.77
CA TRP A 209 8.27 13.26 9.93
C TRP A 209 8.59 11.96 10.70
N ILE A 210 9.57 12.00 11.61
CA ILE A 210 9.96 10.86 12.46
C ILE A 210 9.03 10.76 13.67
N ASN A 211 8.74 11.90 14.29
CA ASN A 211 7.94 11.95 15.50
C ASN A 211 6.44 11.88 15.25
N GLY A 212 5.94 12.16 14.05
CA GLY A 212 4.52 12.30 13.72
C GLY A 212 3.90 11.16 12.91
N ILE A 213 2.86 11.51 12.15
CA ILE A 213 2.24 10.67 11.12
C ILE A 213 2.77 11.13 9.77
N ASN A 214 3.18 10.16 8.96
CA ASN A 214 3.46 10.33 7.54
C ASN A 214 2.67 9.26 6.74
N PRO A 215 2.68 9.28 5.39
CA PRO A 215 1.89 8.34 4.62
C PRO A 215 2.33 6.89 4.81
N PHE A 216 3.60 6.70 5.13
CA PHE A 216 4.24 5.40 5.28
C PHE A 216 4.27 4.91 6.73
N ASN A 217 3.76 5.68 7.70
CA ASN A 217 3.76 5.33 9.12
C ASN A 217 2.35 5.47 9.74
N PRO A 218 1.71 4.37 10.17
CA PRO A 218 0.36 4.40 10.71
C PRO A 218 0.27 5.01 12.12
N SER A 219 1.40 5.16 12.85
CA SER A 219 1.51 5.80 14.17
C SER A 219 0.36 5.42 15.13
N GLU A 220 0.42 4.20 15.66
CA GLU A 220 -0.56 3.66 16.62
C GLU A 220 -0.50 4.34 18.01
N ASN A 221 0.58 5.04 18.34
CA ASN A 221 0.84 5.58 19.68
C ASN A 221 0.75 7.12 19.77
N MET A 222 -0.09 7.76 18.97
CA MET A 222 -0.20 9.23 18.96
C MET A 222 -0.41 9.85 20.36
N ARG A 223 -1.27 9.23 21.19
CA ARG A 223 -1.52 9.71 22.55
C ARG A 223 -0.23 9.78 23.38
N GLU A 224 0.57 8.72 23.35
CA GLU A 224 1.82 8.65 24.11
C GLU A 224 2.84 9.67 23.59
N LYS A 225 2.95 9.81 22.28
CA LYS A 225 3.83 10.80 21.66
C LYS A 225 3.44 12.24 22.04
N ILE A 226 2.16 12.57 21.99
CA ILE A 226 1.65 13.89 22.43
C ILE A 226 1.92 14.09 23.92
N ARG A 227 1.69 13.06 24.76
CA ARG A 227 1.96 13.12 26.20
C ARG A 227 3.43 13.42 26.50
N LYS A 228 4.37 12.84 25.75
CA LYS A 228 5.81 13.12 25.89
C LYS A 228 6.20 14.53 25.45
N LEU A 229 5.50 15.10 24.47
CA LEU A 229 5.77 16.44 23.96
C LEU A 229 5.23 17.57 24.85
N ILE A 230 4.11 17.36 25.55
CA ILE A 230 3.48 18.41 26.37
C ILE A 230 4.43 19.01 27.43
N PRO A 231 5.16 18.23 28.25
CA PRO A 231 6.11 18.78 29.21
C PRO A 231 7.23 19.57 28.55
N LEU A 232 7.77 19.09 27.42
CA LEU A 232 8.82 19.77 26.67
C LEU A 232 8.34 21.12 26.13
N VAL A 233 7.11 21.15 25.58
CA VAL A 233 6.52 22.40 25.10
C VAL A 233 6.35 23.40 26.25
N LYS A 234 5.78 22.97 27.38
CA LYS A 234 5.61 23.84 28.56
C LYS A 234 6.96 24.37 29.06
N LYS A 235 7.96 23.50 29.18
CA LYS A 235 9.34 23.87 29.56
C LYS A 235 9.89 24.95 28.63
N LEU A 236 9.79 24.77 27.32
CA LEU A 236 10.26 25.73 26.32
C LEU A 236 9.51 27.07 26.35
N GLN A 237 8.24 27.07 26.73
CA GLN A 237 7.48 28.30 26.93
C GLN A 237 7.94 29.05 28.17
N THR A 238 8.10 28.35 29.30
CA THR A 238 8.48 28.94 30.59
C THR A 238 9.95 29.38 30.62
N GLU A 239 10.88 28.52 30.23
CA GLU A 239 12.32 28.78 30.36
C GLU A 239 12.89 29.63 29.23
N LYS A 240 12.37 29.47 28.00
CA LYS A 240 12.89 30.16 26.80
C LYS A 240 11.96 31.26 26.27
N GLY A 241 10.83 31.53 26.95
CA GLY A 241 9.86 32.54 26.53
C GLY A 241 9.25 32.29 25.14
N LEU A 242 9.28 31.05 24.65
CA LEU A 242 8.83 30.76 23.29
C LEU A 242 7.31 30.84 23.19
N LYS A 243 6.81 31.49 22.11
CA LYS A 243 5.38 31.42 21.74
C LYS A 243 4.96 29.95 21.51
N PRO A 244 3.70 29.56 21.79
CA PRO A 244 3.25 28.17 21.71
C PRO A 244 3.65 27.45 20.41
N ASP A 245 3.42 28.11 19.27
CA ASP A 245 3.73 27.56 17.94
C ASP A 245 5.22 27.29 17.70
N LYS A 246 6.10 28.14 18.27
CA LYS A 246 7.56 27.96 18.21
C LYS A 246 8.01 26.88 19.17
N ALA A 247 7.44 26.82 20.37
CA ALA A 247 7.74 25.80 21.37
C ALA A 247 7.36 24.38 20.87
N ILE A 248 6.20 24.23 20.23
CA ILE A 248 5.78 22.96 19.60
C ILE A 248 6.78 22.55 18.51
N GLY A 249 7.17 23.48 17.63
CA GLY A 249 8.15 23.21 16.59
C GLY A 249 9.52 22.80 17.16
N ALA A 250 9.99 23.47 18.21
CA ALA A 250 11.24 23.13 18.86
C ALA A 250 11.18 21.74 19.52
N ALA A 251 10.13 21.44 20.30
CA ALA A 251 9.93 20.14 20.94
C ALA A 251 9.84 18.98 19.93
N LEU A 252 9.17 19.18 18.79
CA LEU A 252 9.04 18.15 17.75
C LEU A 252 10.36 17.80 17.07
N ASN A 253 11.31 18.73 17.04
CA ASN A 253 12.54 18.63 16.25
C ASN A 253 13.80 18.53 17.11
N GLU A 254 13.69 18.58 18.43
CA GLU A 254 14.80 18.59 19.38
C GLU A 254 15.77 17.42 19.13
N GLU A 255 15.26 16.18 19.17
CA GLU A 255 16.05 14.96 18.95
C GLU A 255 16.83 14.99 17.62
N ILE A 256 16.15 15.36 16.53
CA ILE A 256 16.77 15.37 15.19
C ILE A 256 17.81 16.47 15.08
N THR A 257 17.54 17.65 15.65
CA THR A 257 18.49 18.76 15.65
C THR A 257 19.75 18.40 16.44
N GLU A 258 19.61 17.71 17.57
CA GLU A 258 20.76 17.22 18.35
C GLU A 258 21.57 16.17 17.60
N ARG A 259 20.91 15.20 16.96
CA ARG A 259 21.60 14.15 16.17
C ARG A 259 22.34 14.73 14.97
N ILE A 260 21.71 15.67 14.25
CA ILE A 260 22.37 16.39 13.14
C ILE A 260 23.58 17.19 13.62
N LYS A 261 23.49 17.86 14.77
CA LYS A 261 24.62 18.57 15.37
C LYS A 261 25.76 17.63 15.73
N LYS A 262 25.47 16.45 16.30
CA LYS A 262 26.48 15.41 16.59
C LYS A 262 27.19 14.91 15.33
N LEU A 263 26.47 14.88 14.20
CA LEU A 263 27.04 14.52 12.90
C LEU A 263 27.83 15.66 12.22
N GLY A 264 27.80 16.89 12.76
CA GLY A 264 28.47 18.06 12.18
C GLY A 264 27.82 18.53 10.87
N LEU A 265 26.49 18.43 10.79
CA LEU A 265 25.71 18.69 9.57
C LEU A 265 24.76 19.89 9.70
N GLU A 266 24.83 20.65 10.79
CA GLU A 266 23.93 21.77 11.11
C GLU A 266 23.88 22.83 10.00
N ASN A 267 25.02 23.13 9.37
CA ASN A 267 25.13 24.13 8.30
C ASN A 267 24.50 23.67 6.97
N LYS A 268 24.17 22.38 6.86
CA LYS A 268 23.52 21.80 5.69
C LYS A 268 22.04 21.48 5.96
N PHE A 269 21.56 21.68 7.20
CA PHE A 269 20.26 21.18 7.65
C PHE A 269 19.15 22.25 7.58
N GLU A 270 18.02 21.87 6.99
CA GLU A 270 16.84 22.71 6.81
C GLU A 270 15.59 21.94 7.26
N ILE A 271 14.78 22.53 8.13
CA ILE A 271 13.48 21.98 8.52
C ILE A 271 12.40 22.59 7.65
N ILE A 272 11.70 21.77 6.89
CA ILE A 272 10.59 22.20 6.04
C ILE A 272 9.26 21.98 6.74
N ARG A 273 8.31 22.87 6.47
CA ARG A 273 6.98 22.86 7.09
C ARG A 273 5.92 22.90 6.00
N ASN A 274 4.76 22.30 6.24
CA ASN A 274 3.63 22.39 5.32
C ASN A 274 2.77 23.63 5.67
N PRO A 275 2.85 24.72 4.89
CA PRO A 275 2.13 25.96 5.21
C PRO A 275 0.61 25.76 5.18
N LYS A 276 0.10 24.92 4.27
CA LYS A 276 -1.34 24.62 4.17
C LYS A 276 -1.84 23.97 5.45
N ALA A 277 -1.09 23.00 5.98
CA ALA A 277 -1.46 22.29 7.20
C ALA A 277 -1.42 23.19 8.44
N ARG A 278 -0.50 24.16 8.53
CA ARG A 278 -0.36 25.04 9.71
C ARG A 278 -1.52 26.01 9.90
N ASN A 279 -2.14 26.46 8.80
CA ASN A 279 -3.22 27.44 8.82
C ASN A 279 -4.61 26.80 9.07
N VAL A 280 -4.68 25.47 9.16
CA VAL A 280 -5.94 24.79 9.44
C VAL A 280 -6.25 24.84 10.95
N ARG A 281 -7.54 24.96 11.29
CA ARG A 281 -8.02 24.82 12.66
C ARG A 281 -7.64 23.44 13.22
N SER A 282 -7.23 23.39 14.48
CA SER A 282 -6.83 22.15 15.18
C SER A 282 -8.04 21.35 15.67
N THR A 283 -9.03 21.11 14.81
CA THR A 283 -10.20 20.28 15.13
C THR A 283 -10.02 18.87 14.59
N ALA A 284 -10.71 17.90 15.19
CA ALA A 284 -10.59 16.49 14.80
C ALA A 284 -10.92 16.24 13.32
N ALA A 285 -11.96 16.89 12.79
CA ALA A 285 -12.34 16.80 11.39
C ALA A 285 -11.23 17.33 10.45
N GLN A 286 -10.60 18.44 10.83
CA GLN A 286 -9.53 19.05 10.02
C GLN A 286 -8.23 18.25 10.09
N ILE A 287 -7.85 17.75 11.26
CA ILE A 287 -6.71 16.86 11.42
C ILE A 287 -6.94 15.57 10.62
N SER A 288 -8.15 14.99 10.66
CA SER A 288 -8.51 13.82 9.86
C SER A 288 -8.36 14.11 8.36
N LYS A 289 -8.80 15.27 7.90
CA LYS A 289 -8.63 15.69 6.50
C LYS A 289 -7.14 15.84 6.09
N GLN A 290 -6.28 16.33 6.99
CA GLN A 290 -4.83 16.44 6.72
C GLN A 290 -4.14 15.09 6.54
N ILE A 291 -4.66 14.05 7.18
CA ILE A 291 -4.11 12.69 7.08
C ILE A 291 -4.86 11.86 6.04
N ALA A 292 -6.04 12.26 5.58
CA ALA A 292 -6.78 11.54 4.56
C ALA A 292 -5.96 11.48 3.25
N PRO A 293 -5.86 10.31 2.61
CA PRO A 293 -5.26 10.21 1.29
C PRO A 293 -6.15 10.89 0.26
N THR A 294 -5.58 11.22 -0.89
CA THR A 294 -6.35 11.66 -2.07
C THR A 294 -7.35 10.58 -2.46
N SER A 295 -8.54 11.01 -2.82
CA SER A 295 -9.64 10.13 -3.21
C SER A 295 -10.37 10.72 -4.41
N MET A 296 -10.99 9.84 -5.19
CA MET A 296 -11.91 10.20 -6.26
C MET A 296 -13.12 10.94 -5.69
N LYS A 297 -13.56 12.01 -6.36
CA LYS A 297 -14.80 12.70 -5.99
C LYS A 297 -16.03 12.01 -6.60
N GLU A 298 -17.20 12.35 -6.09
CA GLU A 298 -18.47 11.86 -6.62
C GLU A 298 -18.64 12.23 -8.11
N GLU A 299 -18.32 13.49 -8.46
CA GLU A 299 -18.44 14.01 -9.82
C GLU A 299 -17.45 13.35 -10.79
N ASP A 300 -16.27 12.95 -10.28
CA ASP A 300 -15.31 12.18 -11.08
C ASP A 300 -15.90 10.81 -11.46
N LEU A 301 -16.54 10.12 -10.52
CA LEU A 301 -17.11 8.80 -10.77
C LEU A 301 -18.39 8.89 -11.61
N GLU A 302 -19.20 9.91 -11.40
CA GLU A 302 -20.34 10.22 -12.28
C GLU A 302 -19.91 10.37 -13.72
N HIS A 303 -18.81 11.10 -13.98
CA HIS A 303 -18.29 11.26 -15.32
C HIS A 303 -17.84 9.91 -15.94
N VAL A 304 -17.13 9.09 -15.17
CA VAL A 304 -16.70 7.75 -15.59
C VAL A 304 -17.91 6.88 -15.94
N VAL A 305 -18.91 6.83 -15.07
CA VAL A 305 -20.10 6.00 -15.24
C VAL A 305 -21.00 6.52 -16.35
N LYS A 306 -21.04 7.84 -16.59
CA LYS A 306 -21.84 8.44 -17.67
C LYS A 306 -21.41 7.91 -19.05
N ASN A 307 -20.11 7.67 -19.22
CA ASN A 307 -19.50 7.20 -20.47
C ASN A 307 -19.67 5.68 -20.71
N LEU A 308 -20.15 4.93 -19.71
CA LEU A 308 -20.48 3.52 -19.87
C LEU A 308 -21.82 3.34 -20.61
N PRO A 309 -21.99 2.27 -21.39
CA PRO A 309 -23.30 1.84 -21.90
C PRO A 309 -24.36 1.77 -20.81
N SER A 310 -25.60 2.15 -21.12
CA SER A 310 -26.69 2.19 -20.12
C SER A 310 -26.91 0.85 -19.41
N TYR A 311 -26.72 -0.26 -20.12
CA TYR A 311 -26.89 -1.61 -19.59
C TYR A 311 -25.79 -2.03 -18.60
N SER A 312 -24.62 -1.38 -18.60
CA SER A 312 -23.48 -1.78 -17.76
C SER A 312 -23.29 -0.91 -16.52
N LYS A 313 -23.88 0.30 -16.48
CA LYS A 313 -23.71 1.26 -15.38
C LYS A 313 -23.95 0.67 -13.99
N GLN A 314 -25.09 0.00 -13.78
CA GLN A 314 -25.44 -0.55 -12.48
C GLN A 314 -24.56 -1.75 -12.09
N ILE A 315 -24.18 -2.60 -13.06
CA ILE A 315 -23.27 -3.72 -12.83
C ILE A 315 -21.88 -3.21 -12.42
N MET A 316 -21.38 -2.18 -13.09
CA MET A 316 -20.08 -1.59 -12.77
C MET A 316 -20.10 -0.86 -11.42
N LEU A 317 -21.17 -0.12 -11.11
CA LEU A 317 -21.33 0.50 -9.78
C LEU A 317 -21.41 -0.54 -8.66
N ASP A 318 -22.18 -1.61 -8.84
CA ASP A 318 -22.29 -2.72 -7.89
C ASP A 318 -20.95 -3.44 -7.70
N TYR A 319 -20.24 -3.70 -8.80
CA TYR A 319 -18.92 -4.32 -8.78
C TYR A 319 -17.91 -3.44 -8.02
N LEU A 320 -17.85 -2.14 -8.29
CA LEU A 320 -16.99 -1.20 -7.57
C LEU A 320 -17.34 -1.13 -6.08
N LEU A 321 -18.63 -1.08 -5.74
CA LEU A 321 -19.09 -1.06 -4.35
C LEU A 321 -18.65 -2.31 -3.58
N LYS A 322 -18.81 -3.49 -4.20
CA LYS A 322 -18.56 -4.79 -3.54
C LYS A 322 -17.10 -5.23 -3.57
N ASN A 323 -16.34 -4.86 -4.61
CA ASN A 323 -15.09 -5.55 -4.95
C ASN A 323 -13.87 -4.64 -5.15
N ALA A 324 -14.00 -3.31 -5.13
CA ALA A 324 -12.83 -2.43 -5.19
C ALA A 324 -12.26 -2.16 -3.78
N ASP A 325 -11.41 -3.09 -3.33
CA ASP A 325 -10.56 -2.87 -2.16
C ASP A 325 -9.45 -1.87 -2.53
N ILE A 326 -9.63 -0.63 -2.06
CA ILE A 326 -8.64 0.44 -2.23
C ILE A 326 -7.71 0.46 -1.01
N TYR A 327 -6.42 0.35 -1.26
CA TYR A 327 -5.40 0.43 -0.20
C TYR A 327 -4.88 1.85 -0.09
N SER A 328 -4.61 2.38 1.10
CA SER A 328 -3.72 3.54 1.26
C SER A 328 -2.32 3.04 1.64
N PRO A 329 -1.25 3.85 1.49
CA PRO A 329 0.09 3.45 1.95
C PRO A 329 0.08 3.03 3.44
N ARG A 330 -0.72 3.68 4.27
CA ARG A 330 -0.88 3.26 5.67
C ARG A 330 -1.50 1.87 5.82
N ARG A 331 -2.50 1.51 5.00
CA ARG A 331 -3.11 0.17 5.04
C ARG A 331 -2.09 -0.89 4.65
N LEU A 332 -1.29 -0.60 3.64
CA LEU A 332 -0.21 -1.48 3.23
C LEU A 332 0.83 -1.63 4.33
N ASN A 333 1.19 -0.57 5.06
CA ASN A 333 2.04 -0.69 6.25
C ASN A 333 1.45 -1.67 7.28
N ILE A 334 0.15 -1.56 7.59
CA ILE A 334 -0.53 -2.52 8.49
C ILE A 334 -0.43 -3.96 7.97
N ARG A 335 -0.56 -4.17 6.66
CA ARG A 335 -0.41 -5.51 6.05
C ARG A 335 1.04 -6.00 6.13
N LEU A 336 2.01 -5.13 5.94
CA LEU A 336 3.44 -5.45 6.07
C LEU A 336 3.82 -5.81 7.50
N LYS A 337 3.23 -5.17 8.52
CA LYS A 337 3.34 -5.60 9.93
C LYS A 337 2.76 -7.00 10.14
N LYS A 338 1.52 -7.25 9.68
CA LYS A 338 0.90 -8.59 9.77
C LYS A 338 1.73 -9.67 9.09
N LEU A 339 2.38 -9.33 7.98
CA LEU A 339 3.29 -10.21 7.26
C LEU A 339 4.56 -10.47 8.08
N HIS A 340 5.14 -9.45 8.72
CA HIS A 340 6.25 -9.59 9.66
C HIS A 340 5.90 -10.50 10.85
N ASP A 341 4.75 -10.29 11.50
CA ASP A 341 4.28 -11.16 12.59
C ASP A 341 4.12 -12.62 12.13
N LYS A 342 3.66 -12.81 10.89
CA LYS A 342 3.56 -14.13 10.27
C LYS A 342 4.93 -14.77 10.07
N PHE A 343 5.94 -14.01 9.66
CA PHE A 343 7.32 -14.51 9.58
C PHE A 343 7.87 -14.89 10.95
N GLN A 344 7.60 -14.08 11.98
CA GLN A 344 8.03 -14.34 13.35
C GLN A 344 7.42 -15.65 13.88
N ARG A 345 6.09 -15.82 13.76
CA ARG A 345 5.40 -17.05 14.17
C ARG A 345 5.88 -18.30 13.43
N LYS A 346 6.37 -18.15 12.20
CA LYS A 346 6.94 -19.23 11.39
C LYS A 346 8.45 -19.45 11.62
N GLY A 347 9.08 -18.73 12.55
CA GLY A 347 10.53 -18.83 12.81
C GLY A 347 11.39 -18.40 11.62
N MET A 348 10.89 -17.50 10.77
CA MET A 348 11.61 -17.05 9.57
C MET A 348 12.54 -15.87 9.84
N LEU A 349 12.40 -15.20 10.99
CA LEU A 349 13.17 -14.02 11.38
C LEU A 349 14.33 -14.45 12.30
N GLY A 350 15.53 -14.56 11.74
CA GLY A 350 16.76 -14.78 12.51
C GLY A 350 17.92 -13.95 11.96
N ASP A 351 19.08 -14.03 12.57
CA ASP A 351 20.24 -13.21 12.20
C ASP A 351 20.68 -13.38 10.73
N GLY A 352 20.45 -14.56 10.16
CA GLY A 352 20.72 -14.86 8.76
C GLY A 352 19.62 -14.44 7.77
N THR A 353 18.56 -13.74 8.20
CA THR A 353 17.44 -13.34 7.33
C THR A 353 17.65 -11.95 6.77
N TYR A 354 17.58 -11.85 5.44
CA TYR A 354 17.76 -10.62 4.67
C TYR A 354 16.61 -10.42 3.68
N TYR A 355 16.42 -9.20 3.21
CA TYR A 355 15.35 -8.81 2.30
C TYR A 355 15.95 -8.41 0.95
N TYR A 356 15.48 -8.99 -0.14
CA TYR A 356 15.99 -8.69 -1.48
C TYR A 356 15.05 -7.74 -2.21
N ILE A 357 15.61 -6.65 -2.73
CA ILE A 357 14.93 -5.62 -3.51
C ILE A 357 15.45 -5.71 -4.96
N PRO A 358 14.72 -6.41 -5.86
CA PRO A 358 15.17 -6.62 -7.22
C PRO A 358 15.21 -5.32 -8.04
N GLU A 359 14.18 -4.48 -7.91
CA GLU A 359 14.08 -3.21 -8.65
C GLU A 359 13.67 -2.08 -7.71
N THR A 360 14.58 -1.15 -7.46
CA THR A 360 14.35 -0.02 -6.54
C THR A 360 13.34 1.00 -7.08
N LYS A 361 13.19 1.08 -8.40
CA LYS A 361 12.30 2.06 -9.05
C LYS A 361 10.87 1.56 -9.27
N ALA A 362 10.61 0.29 -8.95
CA ALA A 362 9.31 -0.36 -9.03
C ALA A 362 8.65 -0.49 -7.64
N SER A 363 7.51 -1.19 -7.56
CA SER A 363 6.77 -1.45 -6.30
C SER A 363 7.67 -2.04 -5.21
N TYR A 364 8.58 -2.95 -5.56
CA TYR A 364 9.54 -3.61 -4.67
C TYR A 364 10.32 -2.65 -3.77
N GLY A 365 10.82 -1.55 -4.33
CA GLY A 365 11.60 -0.56 -3.59
C GLY A 365 10.79 0.07 -2.46
N ILE A 366 9.54 0.39 -2.75
CA ILE A 366 8.62 1.02 -1.82
C ILE A 366 8.19 0.03 -0.75
N ILE A 367 7.82 -1.18 -1.16
CA ILE A 367 7.45 -2.25 -0.23
C ILE A 367 8.60 -2.55 0.73
N GLY A 368 9.82 -2.64 0.22
CA GLY A 368 11.02 -2.80 1.03
C GLY A 368 11.17 -1.69 2.07
N MET A 369 11.06 -0.43 1.66
CA MET A 369 11.18 0.73 2.55
C MET A 369 10.04 0.84 3.56
N MET A 370 8.79 0.64 3.13
CA MET A 370 7.65 0.62 4.05
C MET A 370 7.77 -0.51 5.06
N TYR A 371 8.20 -1.69 4.63
CA TYR A 371 8.43 -2.83 5.51
C TYR A 371 9.55 -2.55 6.52
N LYS A 372 10.64 -1.91 6.06
CA LYS A 372 11.75 -1.45 6.88
C LYS A 372 11.28 -0.53 8.00
N LEU A 373 10.53 0.52 7.64
CA LEU A 373 10.01 1.51 8.59
C LEU A 373 8.95 0.92 9.53
N ALA A 374 8.02 0.13 9.00
CA ALA A 374 6.92 -0.48 9.77
C ALA A 374 7.42 -1.39 10.89
N ASN A 375 8.50 -2.12 10.63
CA ASN A 375 9.00 -3.18 11.49
C ASN A 375 10.38 -2.87 12.10
N ASN A 376 10.86 -1.63 11.97
CA ASN A 376 12.18 -1.18 12.45
C ASN A 376 13.33 -2.12 12.03
N ILE A 377 13.36 -2.54 10.77
CA ILE A 377 14.41 -3.43 10.26
C ILE A 377 15.66 -2.61 9.94
N PRO A 378 16.86 -3.01 10.41
CA PRO A 378 18.10 -2.33 10.09
C PRO A 378 18.39 -2.27 8.58
N ASN A 379 18.98 -1.17 8.11
CA ASN A 379 19.29 -0.97 6.69
C ASN A 379 20.20 -2.08 6.12
N ASN A 380 21.15 -2.56 6.91
CA ASN A 380 22.11 -3.59 6.53
C ASN A 380 21.48 -5.00 6.30
N LYS A 381 20.18 -5.18 6.56
CA LYS A 381 19.43 -6.41 6.25
C LYS A 381 18.82 -6.41 4.84
N PHE A 382 18.93 -5.32 4.09
CA PHE A 382 18.40 -5.21 2.73
C PHE A 382 19.51 -5.39 1.70
N ILE A 383 19.26 -6.25 0.72
CA ILE A 383 20.16 -6.58 -0.39
C ILE A 383 19.50 -6.09 -1.66
N TYR A 384 20.26 -5.38 -2.48
CA TYR A 384 19.77 -4.76 -3.71
C TYR A 384 20.42 -5.44 -4.91
N ASP A 385 19.74 -5.43 -6.06
CA ASP A 385 20.26 -6.10 -7.26
C ASP A 385 21.70 -5.67 -7.60
N GLY A 386 22.53 -6.64 -7.96
CA GLY A 386 23.96 -6.47 -8.18
C GLY A 386 24.81 -6.20 -6.92
N GLN A 387 24.28 -6.35 -5.70
CA GLN A 387 25.12 -6.40 -4.49
C GLN A 387 25.62 -7.82 -4.22
N LYS A 388 26.85 -7.93 -3.70
CA LYS A 388 27.37 -9.21 -3.24
C LYS A 388 26.59 -9.69 -2.01
N ILE A 389 26.10 -10.93 -2.06
CA ILE A 389 25.39 -11.55 -0.95
C ILE A 389 26.40 -12.07 0.06
N SER A 390 26.30 -11.63 1.31
CA SER A 390 27.20 -12.08 2.37
C SER A 390 27.06 -13.59 2.63
N PRO A 391 28.15 -14.33 2.91
CA PRO A 391 28.08 -15.74 3.30
C PRO A 391 27.26 -16.00 4.58
N LYS A 392 27.07 -14.97 5.41
CA LYS A 392 26.25 -15.02 6.63
C LYS A 392 24.75 -15.13 6.33
N VAL A 393 24.30 -14.77 5.12
CA VAL A 393 22.89 -14.80 4.72
C VAL A 393 22.40 -16.25 4.63
N ARG A 394 21.42 -16.64 5.43
CA ARG A 394 20.81 -17.98 5.47
C ARG A 394 19.45 -18.03 4.78
N ARG A 395 18.72 -16.92 4.77
CA ARG A 395 17.41 -16.77 4.14
C ARG A 395 17.30 -15.41 3.47
N ILE A 396 16.71 -15.39 2.28
CA ILE A 396 16.33 -14.16 1.59
C ILE A 396 14.82 -14.11 1.44
N ILE A 397 14.21 -12.97 1.77
CA ILE A 397 12.79 -12.68 1.59
C ILE A 397 12.64 -11.67 0.46
N ILE A 398 11.86 -12.00 -0.57
CA ILE A 398 11.45 -11.09 -1.64
C ILE A 398 10.06 -10.58 -1.26
N LEU A 399 9.96 -9.27 -1.04
CA LEU A 399 8.71 -8.59 -0.69
C LEU A 399 8.15 -7.91 -1.92
N ASP A 400 6.82 -7.93 -2.07
CA ASP A 400 6.12 -7.28 -3.16
C ASP A 400 4.72 -6.85 -2.73
N ASP A 401 4.08 -5.96 -3.48
CA ASP A 401 2.70 -5.54 -3.20
C ASP A 401 1.71 -6.58 -3.70
N LEU A 402 1.96 -7.13 -4.89
CA LEU A 402 1.07 -8.07 -5.55
C LEU A 402 1.76 -9.18 -6.34
N ALA A 403 1.34 -10.42 -6.11
CA ALA A 403 1.60 -11.54 -7.02
C ALA A 403 0.34 -11.87 -7.84
N GLY A 404 0.25 -11.29 -9.05
CA GLY A 404 -0.78 -11.59 -10.05
C GLY A 404 -0.65 -13.01 -10.60
N SER A 405 0.08 -13.21 -11.69
CA SER A 405 0.49 -14.55 -12.13
C SER A 405 1.66 -15.09 -11.30
N GLY A 406 2.53 -14.20 -10.80
CA GLY A 406 3.78 -14.54 -10.13
C GLY A 406 4.99 -14.73 -11.07
N ASP A 407 4.88 -14.44 -12.37
CA ASP A 407 5.99 -14.62 -13.34
C ASP A 407 7.21 -13.78 -12.99
N GLN A 408 7.00 -12.49 -12.71
CA GLN A 408 8.08 -11.56 -12.40
C GLN A 408 8.82 -11.97 -11.11
N LEU A 409 8.06 -12.32 -10.06
CA LEU A 409 8.62 -12.85 -8.81
C LEU A 409 9.39 -14.16 -9.05
N ASN A 410 8.90 -15.03 -9.93
CA ASN A 410 9.62 -16.25 -10.29
C ASN A 410 10.94 -15.94 -11.01
N LYS A 411 10.94 -15.00 -11.96
CA LYS A 411 12.14 -14.51 -12.65
C LYS A 411 13.17 -13.94 -11.68
N TYR A 412 12.77 -13.11 -10.72
CA TYR A 412 13.70 -12.58 -9.71
C TYR A 412 14.23 -13.64 -8.77
N LYS A 413 13.40 -14.60 -8.39
CA LYS A 413 13.82 -15.76 -7.60
C LYS A 413 14.83 -16.61 -8.36
N ASP A 414 14.62 -16.85 -9.65
CA ASP A 414 15.54 -17.62 -10.50
C ASP A 414 16.87 -16.87 -10.72
N LYS A 415 16.84 -15.56 -11.00
CA LYS A 415 18.06 -14.71 -11.06
C LYS A 415 18.82 -14.74 -9.72
N LEU A 416 18.12 -14.64 -8.60
CA LEU A 416 18.75 -14.70 -7.28
C LEU A 416 19.41 -16.06 -7.00
N ARG A 417 18.85 -17.15 -7.56
CA ARG A 417 19.38 -18.52 -7.40
C ARG A 417 20.77 -18.70 -8.00
N GLU A 418 21.12 -17.93 -9.03
CA GLU A 418 22.46 -17.94 -9.66
C GLU A 418 23.57 -17.61 -8.64
N HIS A 419 23.24 -16.88 -7.57
CA HIS A 419 24.19 -16.45 -6.54
C HIS A 419 23.78 -16.86 -5.11
N PHE A 420 22.64 -17.53 -4.94
CA PHE A 420 22.10 -17.91 -3.64
C PHE A 420 21.30 -19.21 -3.65
N SER A 421 21.90 -20.28 -3.13
CA SER A 421 21.33 -21.64 -3.10
C SER A 421 20.52 -21.99 -1.85
N ARG A 422 20.38 -21.07 -0.88
CA ARG A 422 19.71 -21.33 0.42
C ARG A 422 18.20 -21.01 0.39
N ASN A 423 17.58 -20.74 1.54
CA ASN A 423 16.12 -20.58 1.59
C ASN A 423 15.68 -19.24 1.00
N ILE A 424 14.82 -19.27 -0.02
CA ILE A 424 14.18 -18.07 -0.58
C ILE A 424 12.72 -18.06 -0.15
N THR A 425 12.23 -16.94 0.36
CA THR A 425 10.81 -16.76 0.69
C THR A 425 10.25 -15.68 -0.21
N ILE A 426 9.17 -15.99 -0.93
CA ILE A 426 8.42 -15.03 -1.75
C ILE A 426 7.19 -14.64 -0.95
N ALA A 427 7.04 -13.36 -0.64
CA ALA A 427 6.05 -12.88 0.30
C ALA A 427 5.38 -11.58 -0.17
N PRO A 428 4.50 -11.68 -1.17
CA PRO A 428 3.72 -10.54 -1.61
C PRO A 428 2.65 -10.19 -0.57
N VAL A 429 2.18 -8.94 -0.56
CA VAL A 429 1.05 -8.55 0.31
C VAL A 429 -0.24 -9.19 -0.17
N LEU A 430 -0.54 -9.12 -1.47
CA LEU A 430 -1.68 -9.81 -2.08
C LEU A 430 -1.20 -10.84 -3.11
N SER A 431 -1.96 -11.92 -3.29
CA SER A 431 -1.69 -12.95 -4.29
C SER A 431 -2.99 -13.48 -4.88
N THR A 432 -2.96 -13.91 -6.14
CA THR A 432 -4.00 -14.78 -6.71
C THR A 432 -3.84 -16.23 -6.24
N ASN A 433 -4.85 -17.05 -6.53
CA ASN A 433 -4.74 -18.50 -6.50
C ASN A 433 -3.75 -19.02 -7.55
N THR A 434 -3.71 -18.44 -8.76
CA THR A 434 -2.75 -18.85 -9.81
C THR A 434 -1.29 -18.71 -9.37
N ALA A 435 -0.91 -17.56 -8.80
CA ALA A 435 0.43 -17.37 -8.25
C ALA A 435 0.72 -18.35 -7.10
N ALA A 436 -0.26 -18.58 -6.23
CA ALA A 436 -0.12 -19.53 -5.12
C ALA A 436 0.12 -20.97 -5.63
N GLN A 437 -0.61 -21.40 -6.66
CA GLN A 437 -0.43 -22.69 -7.31
C GLN A 437 0.94 -22.80 -7.99
N ARG A 438 1.39 -21.74 -8.65
CA ARG A 438 2.71 -21.69 -9.30
C ARG A 438 3.84 -21.90 -8.30
N PHE A 439 3.79 -21.25 -7.14
CA PHE A 439 4.85 -21.38 -6.13
C PHE A 439 4.72 -22.59 -5.20
N THR A 440 3.56 -23.24 -5.13
CA THR A 440 3.40 -24.52 -4.40
C THR A 440 3.99 -25.71 -5.14
N LYS A 441 4.05 -25.65 -6.48
CA LYS A 441 4.64 -26.70 -7.32
C LYS A 441 6.18 -26.65 -7.40
N ASN A 442 6.85 -25.74 -6.69
CA ASN A 442 8.27 -25.46 -6.89
C ASN A 442 9.18 -26.18 -5.85
N PRO A 443 10.02 -27.16 -6.25
CA PRO A 443 10.77 -28.02 -5.33
C PRO A 443 12.01 -27.36 -4.68
N TYR A 444 12.44 -26.19 -5.14
CA TYR A 444 13.74 -25.61 -4.79
C TYR A 444 13.72 -24.72 -3.54
N LYS A 445 13.62 -25.30 -2.33
CA LYS A 445 13.73 -24.60 -1.01
C LYS A 445 13.11 -23.20 -1.01
N THR A 446 11.96 -23.08 -1.67
CA THR A 446 11.27 -21.81 -1.87
C THR A 446 10.00 -21.87 -1.04
N THR A 447 9.81 -20.88 -0.19
CA THR A 447 8.59 -20.76 0.60
C THR A 447 7.73 -19.66 0.01
N PHE A 448 6.49 -19.97 -0.34
CA PHE A 448 5.50 -18.96 -0.68
C PHE A 448 4.72 -18.55 0.56
N CYS A 449 4.71 -17.27 0.91
CA CYS A 449 4.11 -16.78 2.13
C CYS A 449 3.40 -15.43 1.92
N PRO A 450 2.32 -15.37 1.11
CA PRO A 450 1.56 -14.14 0.92
C PRO A 450 0.88 -13.69 2.22
N CYS A 451 0.61 -12.39 2.39
CA CYS A 451 -0.22 -11.93 3.51
C CYS A 451 -1.68 -12.37 3.32
N GLN A 452 -2.22 -12.26 2.10
CA GLN A 452 -3.56 -12.68 1.75
C GLN A 452 -3.59 -13.25 0.33
N VAL A 453 -4.38 -14.31 0.14
CA VAL A 453 -4.70 -14.85 -1.18
C VAL A 453 -6.14 -14.46 -1.52
N LYS A 454 -6.38 -14.01 -2.75
CA LYS A 454 -7.69 -13.66 -3.27
C LYS A 454 -8.01 -14.50 -4.49
N ASN A 455 -9.31 -14.75 -4.69
CA ASN A 455 -9.80 -15.28 -5.93
C ASN A 455 -9.68 -14.23 -7.03
N GLU A 456 -9.44 -14.74 -8.22
CA GLU A 456 -9.52 -14.02 -9.49
C GLU A 456 -10.97 -13.60 -9.75
N LEU A 457 -11.20 -12.63 -10.65
CA LEU A 457 -12.55 -12.11 -10.91
C LEU A 457 -13.54 -13.23 -11.25
N THR A 458 -13.21 -14.08 -12.22
CA THR A 458 -14.01 -15.23 -12.66
C THR A 458 -14.25 -16.26 -11.57
N ASP A 459 -13.35 -16.34 -10.60
CA ASP A 459 -13.45 -17.22 -9.44
C ASP A 459 -14.07 -16.58 -8.19
N SER A 460 -14.36 -15.28 -8.25
CA SER A 460 -14.93 -14.55 -7.14
C SER A 460 -16.38 -14.98 -6.88
N ALA A 461 -16.76 -14.99 -5.60
CA ALA A 461 -18.14 -15.26 -5.21
C ALA A 461 -19.12 -14.25 -5.84
N TYR A 462 -18.67 -13.00 -6.03
CA TYR A 462 -19.46 -11.97 -6.69
C TYR A 462 -19.77 -12.33 -8.13
N PHE A 463 -18.74 -12.60 -8.95
CA PHE A 463 -18.92 -12.96 -10.35
C PHE A 463 -19.83 -14.20 -10.51
N LYS A 464 -19.60 -15.23 -9.68
CA LYS A 464 -20.41 -16.45 -9.66
C LYS A 464 -21.87 -16.21 -9.23
N SER A 465 -22.16 -15.09 -8.54
CA SER A 465 -23.52 -14.71 -8.14
C SER A 465 -24.30 -13.94 -9.22
N LEU A 466 -23.60 -13.42 -10.24
CA LEU A 466 -24.21 -12.71 -11.36
C LEU A 466 -24.89 -13.69 -12.33
N LYS A 467 -25.95 -13.26 -13.01
CA LYS A 467 -26.57 -14.03 -14.10
C LYS A 467 -25.64 -14.07 -15.32
N GLY A 468 -25.77 -15.07 -16.19
CA GLY A 468 -24.88 -15.25 -17.34
C GLY A 468 -24.73 -14.01 -18.25
N TYR A 469 -25.80 -13.26 -18.50
CA TYR A 469 -25.69 -12.01 -19.26
C TYR A 469 -24.98 -10.89 -18.48
N GLU A 470 -25.14 -10.83 -17.15
CA GLU A 470 -24.47 -9.85 -16.28
C GLU A 470 -22.98 -10.16 -16.14
N GLN A 471 -22.64 -11.45 -16.10
CA GLN A 471 -21.26 -11.94 -16.18
C GLN A 471 -20.60 -11.49 -17.48
N ASN A 472 -21.27 -11.67 -18.62
CA ASN A 472 -20.75 -11.23 -19.92
C ASN A 472 -20.55 -9.71 -19.98
N ILE A 473 -21.51 -8.92 -19.49
CA ILE A 473 -21.37 -7.47 -19.40
C ILE A 473 -20.17 -7.09 -18.55
N LEU A 474 -20.01 -7.70 -17.37
CA LEU A 474 -18.87 -7.41 -16.50
C LEU A 474 -17.53 -7.82 -17.13
N LEU A 475 -17.48 -8.94 -17.85
CA LEU A 475 -16.28 -9.35 -18.59
C LEU A 475 -15.95 -8.39 -19.73
N GLU A 476 -16.96 -7.94 -20.48
CA GLU A 476 -16.80 -6.98 -21.58
C GLU A 476 -16.26 -5.64 -21.08
N GLU A 477 -16.85 -5.08 -20.01
CA GLU A 477 -16.41 -3.79 -19.43
C GLU A 477 -15.05 -3.88 -18.73
N MET A 478 -14.68 -5.07 -18.25
CA MET A 478 -13.36 -5.33 -17.70
C MET A 478 -12.33 -5.63 -18.79
N GLU A 479 -12.74 -5.73 -20.07
CA GLU A 479 -11.92 -6.04 -21.25
C GLU A 479 -10.89 -7.16 -20.94
N GLU A 480 -9.60 -6.82 -20.90
CA GLU A 480 -8.57 -7.70 -20.34
C GLU A 480 -8.59 -7.65 -18.81
N MET A 481 -9.12 -8.71 -18.21
CA MET A 481 -8.87 -9.02 -16.81
C MET A 481 -7.34 -9.17 -16.62
N GLY A 482 -6.66 -8.12 -16.18
CA GLY A 482 -5.20 -7.97 -16.28
C GLY A 482 -4.36 -9.22 -15.94
N PHE A 483 -3.18 -9.33 -16.57
CA PHE A 483 -2.29 -10.50 -16.57
C PHE A 483 -3.03 -11.87 -16.63
N SER A 484 -3.73 -12.07 -17.77
CA SER A 484 -4.43 -13.27 -18.27
C SER A 484 -5.62 -13.77 -17.43
N SER A 485 -6.74 -14.12 -18.10
CA SER A 485 -8.03 -14.75 -17.68
C SER A 485 -8.59 -14.61 -16.24
N GLY A 486 -7.93 -13.87 -15.35
CA GLY A 486 -8.01 -14.03 -13.91
C GLY A 486 -7.75 -12.74 -13.13
N GLY A 487 -7.91 -11.59 -13.79
CA GLY A 487 -7.74 -10.26 -13.23
C GLY A 487 -8.21 -10.14 -11.78
N LEU A 488 -7.37 -9.52 -10.96
CA LEU A 488 -7.64 -9.31 -9.55
C LEU A 488 -8.61 -8.16 -9.31
N SER A 489 -9.57 -8.38 -8.43
CA SER A 489 -10.41 -7.32 -7.84
C SER A 489 -9.58 -6.53 -6.80
N THR A 490 -8.59 -5.76 -7.26
CA THR A 490 -7.80 -4.90 -6.38
C THR A 490 -7.31 -3.64 -7.08
N VAL A 491 -7.65 -2.48 -6.54
CA VAL A 491 -7.00 -1.23 -6.92
C VAL A 491 -5.96 -0.94 -5.84
N PHE A 492 -4.68 -1.03 -6.20
CA PHE A 492 -3.60 -0.40 -5.43
C PHE A 492 -3.47 1.03 -5.95
N PRO A 493 -4.12 2.01 -5.32
CA PRO A 493 -4.23 3.35 -5.87
C PRO A 493 -2.92 4.13 -6.04
N TYR A 494 -1.78 3.66 -5.51
CA TYR A 494 -0.50 4.38 -5.59
C TYR A 494 0.65 3.54 -6.17
N MET A 495 0.38 2.31 -6.66
CA MET A 495 1.42 1.36 -7.06
C MET A 495 1.12 0.57 -8.33
N GLY A 496 0.04 0.88 -9.06
CA GLY A 496 -0.24 0.18 -10.31
C GLY A 496 0.27 0.91 -11.55
N PRO A 497 1.45 0.55 -12.09
CA PRO A 497 1.62 0.42 -13.52
C PRO A 497 1.21 -0.99 -14.02
N ASP A 498 1.07 -1.99 -13.14
CA ASP A 498 0.82 -3.40 -13.52
C ASP A 498 -0.66 -3.82 -13.44
N ASN A 499 -1.59 -2.86 -13.29
CA ASN A 499 -3.01 -3.15 -13.43
C ASN A 499 -3.39 -2.99 -14.91
N ASN A 500 -3.32 -4.06 -15.69
CA ASN A 500 -3.67 -4.00 -17.12
C ASN A 500 -5.20 -3.95 -17.37
N ASN A 501 -6.03 -3.97 -16.33
CA ASN A 501 -7.46 -3.72 -16.52
C ASN A 501 -7.65 -2.27 -16.97
N LEU A 502 -8.04 -2.10 -18.22
CA LEU A 502 -8.12 -0.79 -18.86
C LEU A 502 -9.14 0.12 -18.17
N PHE A 503 -10.27 -0.40 -17.69
CA PHE A 503 -11.25 0.40 -16.94
C PHE A 503 -10.63 1.00 -15.66
N PHE A 504 -10.03 0.19 -14.79
CA PHE A 504 -9.43 0.68 -13.56
C PHE A 504 -8.21 1.56 -13.83
N ALA A 505 -7.31 1.14 -14.71
CA ALA A 505 -6.11 1.89 -15.06
C ALA A 505 -6.44 3.23 -15.71
N LYS A 506 -7.49 3.29 -16.53
CA LYS A 506 -7.90 4.52 -17.23
C LYS A 506 -8.67 5.47 -16.32
N ASN A 507 -9.65 4.94 -15.61
CA ASN A 507 -10.73 5.76 -15.05
C ASN A 507 -10.67 5.88 -13.53
N ILE A 508 -10.15 4.87 -12.82
CA ILE A 508 -10.23 4.78 -11.37
C ILE A 508 -8.87 5.07 -10.72
N ALA A 509 -7.84 4.27 -11.00
CA ALA A 509 -6.52 4.34 -10.37
C ALA A 509 -5.87 5.74 -10.39
N PRO A 510 -5.89 6.51 -11.51
CA PRO A 510 -5.28 7.84 -11.55
C PRO A 510 -5.79 8.78 -10.46
N LYS A 511 -7.06 8.64 -10.05
CA LYS A 511 -7.72 9.52 -9.06
C LYS A 511 -7.24 9.32 -7.63
N PHE A 512 -6.43 8.29 -7.40
CA PHE A 512 -5.92 7.96 -6.07
C PHE A 512 -4.38 7.89 -6.02
N THR A 513 -3.71 8.05 -7.16
CA THR A 513 -2.26 8.17 -7.22
C THR A 513 -1.82 9.58 -6.81
N LEU A 514 -0.58 9.69 -6.33
CA LEU A 514 0.09 10.94 -5.92
C LEU A 514 -0.05 12.11 -6.91
N ASN A 515 -0.20 11.80 -8.20
CA ASN A 515 -0.42 12.74 -9.28
C ASN A 515 -1.18 11.98 -10.38
N GLY A 516 -2.49 12.19 -10.52
CA GLY A 516 -3.26 11.58 -11.62
C GLY A 516 -2.64 11.75 -13.02
N LYS A 517 -1.73 12.72 -13.20
CA LYS A 517 -0.88 12.91 -14.39
C LYS A 517 0.20 11.85 -14.64
N GLY A 518 0.78 11.24 -13.60
CA GLY A 518 1.85 10.24 -13.77
C GLY A 518 1.35 8.97 -14.47
N VAL A 519 0.06 8.65 -14.31
CA VAL A 519 -0.60 7.57 -15.05
C VAL A 519 -1.00 8.01 -16.47
N GLU A 520 -1.33 9.28 -16.69
CA GLU A 520 -1.58 9.81 -18.04
C GLU A 520 -0.32 9.80 -18.92
N GLU A 521 0.87 10.04 -18.36
CA GLU A 521 2.13 10.01 -19.11
C GLU A 521 2.68 8.59 -19.35
N TYR A 522 2.43 7.63 -18.45
CA TYR A 522 2.77 6.20 -18.69
C TYR A 522 2.05 5.65 -19.95
N ARG A 523 0.87 6.20 -20.27
CA ARG A 523 0.08 5.90 -21.49
C ARG A 523 0.62 6.52 -22.79
N ASN A 524 1.61 7.41 -22.71
CA ASN A 524 2.23 8.02 -23.89
C ASN A 524 3.59 7.37 -24.22
N ILE A 525 4.04 6.42 -23.39
CA ILE A 525 5.32 5.70 -23.51
C ILE A 525 5.10 4.24 -23.94
N TYR A 526 3.90 3.71 -23.72
CA TYR A 526 3.40 2.41 -24.19
C TYR A 526 2.02 2.63 -24.81
#